data_AF-A0ABD6EZX3-F1
#
_entry.id   AF-A0ABD6EZX3-F1
#
_cell.length_a   1.000
_cell.length_b   1.000
_cell.length_c   1.000
_cell.angle_alpha   90.00
_cell.angle_beta   90.00
_cell.angle_gamma   90.00
#
_symmetry.space_group_name_H-M   'P 1'
#
loop_
_entity.id
_entity.type
_entity.pdbx_description
1 polymer ?
#
loop_
_entity_poly.entity_id
_entity_poly.type
_entity_poly.pdbx_seq_one_letter_code
_entity_poly.pdbx_strand_id
1 'polypeptide(L)'
;MDQKMEQHNDPTTPELDRTACALLAMAEHFRTMRSPKYKMAIKCVKACFKTPMSREMNTIVHFELGKLYFYYTENLDIAKYNLDLAVIL
;
A
#
# COMPACT_ATOMS: atom_id res chain seq x y z
N MET A 1 -6.15 20.03 29.49
CA MET A 1 -7.14 18.99 29.83
C MET A 1 -8.40 19.36 29.05
N ASP A 2 -8.69 18.87 27.86
CA ASP A 2 -8.16 17.76 27.07
C ASP A 2 -8.44 18.08 25.60
N GLN A 3 -7.41 18.13 24.76
CA GLN A 3 -7.58 18.15 23.31
C GLN A 3 -8.09 16.77 22.89
N LYS A 4 -9.41 16.63 22.71
CA LYS A 4 -9.96 15.52 21.95
C LYS A 4 -9.47 15.69 20.51
N MET A 5 -8.44 14.91 20.15
CA MET A 5 -8.16 14.59 18.75
C MET A 5 -9.43 13.98 18.17
N GLU A 6 -10.19 14.76 17.42
CA GLU A 6 -11.22 14.27 16.54
C GLU A 6 -10.51 13.39 15.50
N GLN A 7 -10.53 12.08 15.75
CA GLN A 7 -10.26 11.10 14.71
C GLN A 7 -11.27 11.37 13.61
N HIS A 8 -10.78 11.96 12.51
CA HIS A 8 -11.50 12.05 11.25
C HIS A 8 -11.71 10.61 10.74
N ASN A 9 -12.74 9.95 11.26
CA ASN A 9 -13.22 8.68 10.76
C ASN A 9 -13.96 8.99 9.46
N ASP A 10 -13.24 8.90 8.35
CA ASP A 10 -13.85 8.84 7.03
C ASP A 10 -14.68 7.55 6.94
N PRO A 11 -16.01 7.61 6.77
CA PRO A 11 -16.90 6.44 6.86
C PRO A 11 -16.75 5.44 5.71
N THR A 12 -15.85 5.70 4.76
CA THR A 12 -15.66 4.91 3.53
C THR A 12 -14.55 3.85 3.62
N THR A 13 -13.68 3.87 4.64
CA THR A 13 -12.65 2.83 4.78
C THR A 13 -13.10 1.73 5.74
N PRO A 14 -13.23 0.46 5.30
CA PRO A 14 -13.52 -0.65 6.20
C PRO A 14 -12.54 -0.65 7.36
N GLU A 15 -13.01 -0.84 8.59
CA GLU A 15 -12.16 -0.86 9.78
C GLU A 15 -10.95 -1.79 9.65
N LEU A 16 -11.17 -2.89 8.91
CA LEU A 16 -10.21 -3.91 8.55
C LEU A 16 -9.02 -3.35 7.75
N ASP A 17 -9.26 -2.42 6.83
CA ASP A 17 -8.28 -1.95 5.85
C ASP A 17 -7.43 -0.77 6.33
N ARG A 18 -7.77 -0.18 7.48
CA ARG A 18 -7.15 1.06 7.96
C ARG A 18 -5.62 0.97 8.03
N THR A 19 -5.08 -0.15 8.50
CA THR A 19 -3.62 -0.32 8.59
C THR A 19 -2.98 -0.41 7.22
N ALA A 20 -3.58 -1.15 6.29
CA ALA A 20 -3.11 -1.25 4.90
C ALA A 20 -3.18 0.12 4.20
N CYS A 21 -4.28 0.87 4.36
CA CYS A 21 -4.41 2.23 3.83
C CYS A 21 -3.29 3.16 4.33
N ALA A 22 -3.01 3.14 5.64
CA ALA A 22 -1.94 3.97 6.21
C ALA A 22 -0.55 3.60 5.65
N LEU A 23 -0.29 2.30 5.46
CA LEU A 23 0.94 1.81 4.84
C LEU A 23 1.05 2.21 3.36
N LEU A 24 -0.03 2.14 2.59
CA LEU A 24 -0.07 2.62 1.21
C LEU A 24 0.15 4.14 1.12
N ALA A 25 -0.45 4.92 2.01
CA ALA A 25 -0.22 6.37 2.09
C ALA A 25 1.25 6.69 2.39
N MET A 26 1.88 5.96 3.31
CA MET A 26 3.32 6.08 3.56
C MET A 26 4.16 5.67 2.33
N ALA A 27 3.76 4.62 1.62
CA ALA A 27 4.44 4.20 0.40
C ALA A 27 4.43 5.31 -0.66
N GLU A 28 3.28 5.96 -0.84
CA GLU A 28 3.09 7.08 -1.76
C GLU A 28 3.94 8.29 -1.36
N HIS A 29 3.99 8.61 -0.06
CA HIS A 29 4.88 9.65 0.46
C HIS A 29 6.35 9.35 0.12
N PHE A 30 6.81 8.12 0.32
CA PHE A 30 8.18 7.72 -0.04
C PHE A 30 8.45 7.79 -1.55
N ARG A 31 7.45 7.51 -2.39
CA ARG A 31 7.55 7.53 -3.86
C ARG A 31 7.63 8.95 -4.42
N THR A 32 6.92 9.90 -3.82
CA THR A 32 6.75 11.27 -4.33
C THR A 32 7.67 12.31 -3.70
N MET A 33 8.47 11.93 -2.70
CA MET A 33 9.50 12.80 -2.13
C MET A 33 10.46 13.36 -3.18
N ARG A 34 11.02 14.55 -2.93
CA ARG A 34 12.04 15.20 -3.79
C ARG A 34 13.22 14.28 -4.11
N SER A 35 13.60 13.43 -3.15
CA SER A 35 14.49 12.29 -3.36
C SER A 35 13.68 11.01 -3.09
N PRO A 36 13.11 10.37 -4.13
CA PRO A 36 12.26 9.21 -3.96
C PRO A 36 12.99 8.06 -3.27
N LYS A 37 12.31 7.44 -2.30
CA LYS A 37 12.84 6.29 -1.53
C LYS A 37 12.08 5.02 -1.91
N TYR A 38 12.23 4.56 -3.15
CA TYR A 38 11.48 3.40 -3.68
C TYR A 38 11.62 2.12 -2.84
N LYS A 39 12.82 1.85 -2.30
CA LYS A 39 13.03 0.72 -1.39
C LYS A 39 12.16 0.82 -0.13
N MET A 40 11.92 2.02 0.39
CA MET A 40 11.03 2.24 1.54
C MET A 40 9.56 2.14 1.12
N ALA A 41 9.20 2.71 -0.03
CA ALA A 41 7.85 2.56 -0.58
C ALA A 41 7.47 1.07 -0.74
N ILE A 42 8.34 0.27 -1.35
CA ILE A 42 8.16 -1.18 -1.51
C ILE A 42 8.01 -1.88 -0.15
N LYS A 43 8.83 -1.50 0.85
CA LYS A 43 8.72 -2.07 2.21
C LYS A 43 7.37 -1.75 2.88
N CYS A 44 6.85 -0.54 2.69
CA CYS A 44 5.54 -0.16 3.19
C CYS A 44 4.43 -1.01 2.56
N VAL A 45 4.39 -1.15 1.24
CA VAL A 45 3.38 -1.98 0.57
C VAL A 45 3.51 -3.46 0.97
N LYS A 46 4.74 -4.00 1.07
CA LYS A 46 4.96 -5.37 1.55
C LYS A 46 4.49 -5.60 2.98
N ALA A 47 4.45 -4.56 3.82
CA ALA A 47 3.97 -4.67 5.19
C ALA A 47 2.44 -4.80 5.26
N CYS A 48 1.69 -4.36 4.24
CA CYS A 48 0.23 -4.52 4.21
C CYS A 48 -0.19 -6.00 4.30
N PHE A 49 0.56 -6.91 3.67
CA PHE A 49 0.32 -8.37 3.74
C PHE A 49 0.50 -8.97 5.14
N LYS A 50 1.00 -8.20 6.12
CA LYS A 50 1.11 -8.60 7.52
C LYS A 50 -0.03 -8.07 8.38
N THR A 51 -1.00 -7.40 7.78
CA THR A 51 -2.14 -6.78 8.45
C THR A 51 -3.42 -7.42 7.95
N PRO A 52 -4.46 -7.55 8.80
CA PRO A 52 -5.79 -7.90 8.31
C PRO A 52 -6.21 -6.90 7.23
N MET A 53 -6.80 -7.40 6.14
CA MET A 53 -7.32 -6.57 5.06
C MET A 53 -8.42 -7.33 4.31
N SER A 54 -9.33 -6.59 3.69
CA SER A 54 -10.38 -7.09 2.81
C SER A 54 -9.79 -7.71 1.55
N ARG A 55 -10.64 -8.42 0.79
CA ARG A 55 -10.22 -9.01 -0.48
C ARG A 55 -9.90 -7.90 -1.50
N GLU A 56 -10.74 -6.88 -1.53
CA GLU A 56 -10.60 -5.70 -2.37
C GLU A 56 -9.30 -4.96 -2.08
N MET A 57 -8.97 -4.77 -0.79
CA MET A 57 -7.70 -4.17 -0.39
C MET A 57 -6.51 -5.06 -0.76
N ASN A 58 -6.64 -6.38 -0.68
CA ASN A 58 -5.59 -7.30 -1.15
C ASN A 58 -5.27 -7.10 -2.63
N THR A 59 -6.30 -6.98 -3.48
CA THR A 59 -6.17 -6.66 -4.91
C THR A 59 -5.44 -5.34 -5.14
N ILE A 60 -5.79 -4.29 -4.37
CA ILE A 60 -5.13 -2.99 -4.43
C ILE A 60 -3.66 -3.07 -4.01
N VAL A 61 -3.35 -3.76 -2.91
CA VAL A 61 -1.98 -3.89 -2.41
C VAL A 61 -1.10 -4.64 -3.41
N HIS A 62 -1.61 -5.70 -4.04
CA HIS A 62 -0.90 -6.39 -5.11
C HIS A 62 -0.65 -5.47 -6.32
N PHE A 63 -1.66 -4.70 -6.75
CA PHE A 63 -1.49 -3.75 -7.84
C PHE A 63 -0.42 -2.69 -7.54
N GLU A 64 -0.46 -2.09 -6.35
CA GLU A 64 0.52 -1.08 -5.94
C GLU A 64 1.94 -1.68 -5.83
N LEU A 65 2.07 -2.91 -5.33
CA LEU A 65 3.37 -3.58 -5.25
C LEU A 65 3.91 -3.88 -6.65
N GLY A 66 3.06 -4.42 -7.54
CA GLY A 66 3.41 -4.72 -8.92
C GLY A 66 3.88 -3.47 -9.67
N LYS A 67 3.14 -2.36 -9.55
CA LYS A 67 3.53 -1.05 -10.11
C LYS A 67 4.89 -0.58 -9.63
N LEU A 68 5.16 -0.65 -8.31
CA LEU A 68 6.44 -0.21 -7.76
C LEU A 68 7.61 -1.03 -8.30
N TYR A 69 7.44 -2.36 -8.38
CA TYR A 69 8.46 -3.23 -8.96
C TYR A 69 8.66 -2.98 -10.46
N PHE A 70 7.58 -2.78 -11.22
CA PHE A 70 7.63 -2.55 -12.65
C PHE A 70 8.36 -1.26 -13.03
N TYR A 71 8.03 -0.15 -12.37
CA TYR A 71 8.57 1.17 -12.74
C TYR A 71 9.93 1.49 -12.13
N TYR A 72 10.26 0.90 -10.97
CA TYR A 72 11.39 1.39 -10.16
C TYR A 72 12.42 0.30 -9.80
N THR A 73 12.32 -0.89 -10.39
CA THR A 73 13.28 -1.97 -10.17
C THR A 73 13.49 -2.81 -11.41
N GLU A 74 14.51 -3.66 -11.39
CA GLU A 74 14.78 -4.66 -12.44
C GLU A 74 14.06 -6.01 -12.17
N ASN A 75 13.26 -6.13 -11.10
CA ASN A 75 12.61 -7.38 -10.72
C ASN A 75 11.27 -7.58 -11.46
N LEU A 76 11.33 -7.72 -12.78
CA LEU A 76 10.13 -7.80 -13.62
C LEU A 76 9.28 -9.04 -13.35
N ASP A 77 9.87 -10.16 -12.92
CA ASP A 77 9.12 -11.36 -12.56
C ASP A 77 8.21 -11.11 -11.34
N ILE A 78 8.72 -10.39 -10.34
CA ILE A 78 7.94 -10.01 -9.15
C ILE A 78 6.86 -9.00 -9.52
N ALA A 79 7.17 -8.06 -10.41
CA ALA A 79 6.19 -7.12 -10.93
C ALA A 79 5.02 -7.86 -11.59
N LYS A 80 5.33 -8.75 -12.54
CA LYS A 80 4.33 -9.55 -13.26
C LYS A 80 3.48 -10.39 -12.32
N TYR A 81 4.11 -11.13 -11.41
CA TYR A 81 3.39 -11.96 -10.43
C TYR A 81 2.33 -11.16 -9.64
N ASN A 82 2.70 -9.97 -9.16
CA ASN A 82 1.78 -9.13 -8.41
C ASN A 82 0.67 -8.52 -9.28
N LEU A 83 1.00 -8.13 -10.52
CA LEU A 83 0.01 -7.61 -11.46
C LEU A 83 -0.99 -8.69 -11.89
N ASP A 84 -0.54 -9.94 -12.09
CA ASP A 84 -1.40 -11.08 -12.39
C ASP A 84 -2.36 -11.37 -11.23
N LEU A 85 -1.86 -11.34 -9.97
CA LEU A 85 -2.71 -11.50 -8.78
C LEU A 85 -3.75 -10.38 -8.64
N ALA A 86 -3.39 -9.14 -8.98
CA ALA A 86 -4.30 -8.00 -8.93
C ALA A 86 -5.46 -8.09 -9.94
N VAL A 87 -5.40 -8.99 -10.93
CA VAL A 87 -6.51 -9.26 -11.86
C VAL A 87 -7.42 -10.38 -11.35
N ILE A 88 -6.90 -11.27 -10.50
CA ILE A 88 -7.57 -12.53 -10.12
C ILE A 88 -8.24 -12.44 -8.74
N LEU A 89 -7.63 -11.72 -7.80
CA LEU A 89 -8.11 -11.59 -6.42
C LEU A 89 -9.35 -10.70 -6.32
#